data_AF-A0A832V978-F1
#
_entry.id   AF-A0A832V978-F1
#
_cell.length_a   1.000
_cell.length_b   1.000
_cell.length_c   1.000
_cell.angle_alpha   90.00
_cell.angle_beta   90.00
_cell.angle_gamma   90.00
#
_symmetry.space_group_name_H-M   'P 1'
#
loop_
_entity.id
_entity.type
_entity.pdbx_description
1 polymer ?
#
loop_
_entity_poly.entity_id
_entity_poly.type
_entity_poly.pdbx_seq_one_letter_code
_entity_poly.pdbx_strand_id
1 'polypeptide(L)'
;MLYEWNEGEERYTVYVSWSTHENKQLAQKVDYEGEEFDEQAWAKQWSYLLPTKNSENQKLDTLEWAWGENESSPNKVPLDEVANDNISSFLASVDDTRFSASVDGGGLDGTASVGVDHPTNLGDGSLDFIPIWARSNIWEPLGLTVFLQFMILGCLMGTLLGGSQGLARSIFGQIVPKTRSTEFFGFFGFFNKVAAFMGPTLYFFMAVVYDSRVGIFSISMLLLIGAGLLYMVDIEAGRADARAEDERLGKKLLDSQGPDSLVE
;
A
#
# COMPACT_ATOMS: atom_id res chain seq x y z
N MET A 1 0.15 19.05 -10.41
CA MET A 1 0.20 20.17 -11.38
C MET A 1 1.04 21.27 -10.77
N LEU A 2 1.93 21.88 -11.55
CA LEU A 2 2.80 22.94 -11.08
C LEU A 2 2.56 24.17 -11.94
N TYR A 3 2.26 25.29 -11.28
CA TYR A 3 2.17 26.61 -11.87
C TYR A 3 3.44 27.37 -11.49
N GLU A 4 4.21 27.79 -12.50
CA GLU A 4 5.49 28.47 -12.30
C GLU A 4 5.40 29.86 -12.94
N TRP A 5 5.68 30.89 -12.15
CA TRP A 5 5.70 32.27 -12.62
C TRP A 5 6.94 32.54 -13.47
N ASN A 6 6.73 33.00 -14.70
CA ASN A 6 7.81 33.47 -15.56
C ASN A 6 7.94 34.99 -15.42
N GLU A 7 8.99 35.46 -14.73
CA GLU A 7 9.26 36.90 -14.55
C GLU A 7 9.48 37.64 -15.88
N GLY A 8 10.06 36.99 -16.89
CA GLY A 8 10.37 37.64 -18.16
C GLY A 8 9.15 37.88 -19.05
N GLU A 9 8.12 37.04 -18.89
CA GLU A 9 6.89 37.09 -19.68
C GLU A 9 5.68 37.60 -18.88
N GLU A 10 5.87 37.89 -17.58
CA GLU A 10 4.83 38.30 -16.62
C GLU A 10 3.57 37.41 -16.67
N ARG A 11 3.77 36.10 -16.81
CA ARG A 11 2.68 35.11 -16.89
C ARG A 11 3.05 33.81 -16.21
N TYR A 12 2.04 33.04 -15.82
CA TYR A 12 2.23 31.69 -15.31
C TYR A 12 2.40 30.69 -16.46
N THR A 13 3.18 29.66 -16.20
CA THR A 13 3.25 28.44 -17.02
C THR A 13 2.79 27.26 -16.19
N VAL A 14 1.99 26.37 -16.79
CA VAL A 14 1.51 25.17 -16.12
C VAL A 14 2.08 23.92 -16.76
N TYR A 15 2.47 22.96 -15.93
CA TYR A 15 2.89 21.64 -16.36
C TYR A 15 2.52 20.56 -15.32
N VAL A 16 2.56 19.30 -15.72
CA VAL A 16 2.35 18.16 -14.82
C VAL A 16 3.68 17.43 -14.61
N SER A 17 3.87 16.88 -13.41
CA SER A 17 5.08 16.11 -13.06
C SER A 17 5.21 14.83 -13.89
N TRP A 18 6.39 14.62 -14.46
CA TRP A 18 6.74 13.43 -15.27
C TRP A 18 6.52 12.09 -14.55
N SER A 19 6.46 12.10 -13.22
CA SER A 19 6.21 10.92 -12.38
C SER A 19 4.95 10.12 -12.75
N THR A 20 4.03 10.71 -13.51
CA THR A 20 2.76 10.08 -13.92
C THR A 20 2.61 9.89 -15.44
N HIS A 21 3.69 10.06 -16.23
CA HIS A 21 3.65 10.00 -17.70
C HIS A 21 3.20 8.65 -18.29
N GLU A 22 3.34 7.55 -17.56
CA GLU A 22 2.88 6.22 -17.98
C GLU A 22 1.34 6.15 -18.04
N ASN A 23 0.65 6.92 -17.21
CA ASN A 23 -0.81 7.05 -17.20
C ASN A 23 -1.21 8.25 -18.06
N LYS A 24 -1.41 8.01 -19.36
CA LYS A 24 -1.87 9.04 -20.31
C LYS A 24 -3.29 9.54 -20.01
N GLN A 25 -4.10 8.70 -19.38
CA GLN A 25 -5.50 8.98 -19.09
C GLN A 25 -5.62 9.96 -17.92
N LEU A 26 -6.37 11.04 -18.16
CA LEU A 26 -6.68 12.02 -17.12
C LEU A 26 -7.68 11.42 -16.13
N ALA A 27 -8.75 10.83 -16.64
CA ALA A 27 -9.81 10.24 -15.84
C ALA A 27 -9.65 8.73 -15.64
N GLN A 28 -10.05 8.23 -14.47
CA GLN A 28 -10.11 6.78 -14.20
C GLN A 28 -11.19 6.06 -15.01
N LYS A 29 -12.23 6.79 -15.44
CA LYS A 29 -13.34 6.27 -16.23
C LYS A 29 -13.97 7.32 -17.14
N VAL A 30 -14.75 6.84 -18.08
CA VAL A 30 -15.37 7.66 -19.14
C VAL A 30 -16.87 7.81 -18.95
N ASP A 31 -17.48 6.97 -18.10
CA ASP A 31 -18.91 6.98 -17.79
C ASP A 31 -19.06 7.05 -16.26
N TYR A 32 -19.80 8.06 -15.79
CA TYR A 32 -20.01 8.35 -14.38
C TYR A 32 -21.51 8.25 -14.09
N GLU A 33 -21.89 7.52 -13.04
CA GLU A 33 -23.29 7.35 -12.66
C GLU A 33 -23.68 8.33 -11.54
N GLY A 34 -24.83 9.01 -11.67
CA GLY A 34 -25.47 9.74 -10.56
C GLY A 34 -24.71 10.96 -10.05
N GLU A 35 -24.32 10.94 -8.76
CA GLU A 35 -23.67 12.04 -8.01
C GLU A 35 -22.14 11.94 -7.98
N GLU A 36 -21.54 11.05 -8.76
CA GLU A 36 -20.10 10.81 -8.74
C GLU A 36 -19.30 11.93 -9.44
N PHE A 37 -18.13 12.27 -8.89
CA PHE A 37 -17.28 13.33 -9.43
C PHE A 37 -16.74 12.96 -10.82
N ASP A 38 -17.14 13.73 -11.84
CA ASP A 38 -16.72 13.55 -13.22
C ASP A 38 -15.41 14.32 -13.50
N GLU A 39 -14.29 13.60 -13.44
CA GLU A 39 -12.95 14.15 -13.71
C GLU A 39 -12.82 14.69 -15.15
N GLN A 40 -13.55 14.13 -16.13
CA GLN A 40 -13.52 14.60 -17.52
C GLN A 40 -14.29 15.91 -17.68
N ALA A 41 -15.47 16.02 -17.05
CA ALA A 41 -16.23 17.27 -17.05
C ALA A 41 -15.46 18.38 -16.33
N TRP A 42 -14.86 18.07 -15.18
CA TRP A 42 -13.98 18.99 -14.46
C TRP A 42 -12.78 19.42 -15.32
N ALA A 43 -12.08 18.48 -15.96
CA ALA A 43 -10.94 18.81 -16.82
C ALA A 43 -11.35 19.62 -18.06
N LYS A 44 -12.53 19.38 -18.63
CA LYS A 44 -13.08 20.19 -19.73
C LYS A 44 -13.42 21.60 -19.28
N GLN A 45 -14.00 21.76 -18.10
CA GLN A 45 -14.29 23.07 -17.52
C GLN A 45 -13.00 23.89 -17.32
N TRP A 46 -11.94 23.25 -16.86
CA TRP A 46 -10.66 23.89 -16.54
C TRP A 46 -9.59 23.70 -17.61
N SER A 47 -9.95 23.31 -18.84
CA SER A 47 -9.00 22.93 -19.88
C SER A 47 -8.01 24.05 -20.26
N TYR A 48 -8.40 25.31 -20.04
CA TYR A 48 -7.57 26.49 -20.28
C TYR A 48 -6.51 26.73 -19.19
N LEU A 49 -6.62 26.08 -18.03
CA LEU A 49 -5.62 26.10 -16.95
C LEU A 49 -4.87 24.76 -16.82
N LEU A 50 -5.24 23.77 -17.61
CA LEU A 50 -4.67 22.43 -17.54
C LEU A 50 -3.83 22.14 -18.79
N PRO A 51 -2.62 21.58 -18.64
CA PRO A 51 -1.81 21.13 -19.78
C PRO A 51 -2.41 19.83 -20.33
N THR A 52 -3.51 19.95 -21.06
CA THR A 52 -4.29 18.84 -21.62
C THR A 52 -4.37 18.91 -23.14
N LYS A 53 -4.61 17.76 -23.77
CA LYS A 53 -4.86 17.63 -25.20
C LYS A 53 -6.02 16.67 -25.43
N ASN A 54 -6.67 16.78 -26.59
CA ASN A 54 -7.67 15.78 -26.97
C ASN A 54 -6.99 14.42 -27.23
N SER A 55 -7.63 13.35 -26.77
CA SER A 55 -7.20 11.98 -27.04
C SER A 55 -7.18 11.69 -28.53
N GLU A 56 -6.24 10.85 -28.97
CA GLU A 56 -6.18 10.35 -30.35
C GLU A 56 -7.36 9.42 -30.68
N ASN A 57 -8.07 8.91 -29.66
CA ASN A 57 -9.19 8.02 -29.85
C ASN A 57 -10.46 8.80 -30.22
N GLN A 58 -10.68 9.00 -31.53
CA GLN A 58 -11.83 9.73 -32.10
C GLN A 58 -13.23 9.22 -31.68
N LYS A 59 -13.34 8.06 -31.02
CA LYS A 59 -14.63 7.53 -30.55
C LYS A 59 -15.08 8.10 -29.21
N LEU A 60 -14.18 8.68 -28.43
CA LEU A 60 -14.47 9.24 -27.11
C LEU A 60 -13.89 10.65 -27.04
N ASP A 61 -14.74 11.65 -26.83
CA ASP A 61 -14.34 13.05 -26.66
C ASP A 61 -13.71 13.24 -25.28
N THR A 62 -12.51 12.71 -25.09
CA THR A 62 -11.80 12.68 -23.80
C THR A 62 -10.50 13.47 -23.85
N LEU A 63 -10.23 14.23 -22.78
CA LEU A 63 -8.95 14.89 -22.55
C LEU A 63 -7.91 13.92 -21.98
N GLU A 64 -6.67 14.12 -22.37
CA GLU A 64 -5.47 13.44 -21.89
C GLU A 64 -4.44 14.47 -21.43
N TRP A 65 -3.56 14.08 -20.52
CA TRP A 65 -2.44 14.93 -20.11
C TRP A 65 -1.45 15.16 -21.26
N ALA A 66 -1.03 16.40 -21.44
CA ALA A 66 -0.03 16.78 -22.43
C ALA A 66 1.36 16.82 -21.79
N TRP A 67 2.09 15.72 -21.91
CA TRP A 67 3.44 15.55 -21.36
C TRP A 67 4.54 16.14 -22.22
N GLY A 68 5.67 16.48 -21.59
CA GLY A 68 6.91 16.85 -22.28
C GLY A 68 7.65 15.65 -22.89
N GLU A 69 8.93 15.81 -23.17
CA GLU A 69 9.76 14.68 -23.63
C GLU A 69 10.34 13.89 -22.46
N ASN A 70 10.62 14.56 -21.34
CA ASN A 70 11.22 13.98 -20.14
C ASN A 70 11.02 14.89 -18.91
N GLU A 71 11.47 14.45 -17.74
CA GLU A 71 11.38 15.20 -16.47
C GLU A 71 12.09 16.56 -16.52
N SER A 72 13.24 16.65 -17.19
CA SER A 72 14.02 17.88 -17.33
C SER A 72 13.44 18.85 -18.36
N SER A 73 12.56 18.37 -19.24
CA SER A 73 11.92 19.13 -20.32
C SER A 73 10.40 18.89 -20.30
N PRO A 74 9.69 19.36 -19.26
CA PRO A 74 8.24 19.25 -19.18
C PRO A 74 7.56 20.11 -20.26
N ASN A 75 6.36 19.71 -20.66
CA ASN A 75 5.52 20.53 -21.54
C ASN A 75 4.91 21.68 -20.73
N LYS A 76 5.59 22.82 -20.74
CA LYS A 76 5.11 24.05 -20.09
C LYS A 76 4.13 24.75 -21.01
N VAL A 77 2.86 24.79 -20.60
CA VAL A 77 1.81 25.53 -21.32
C VAL A 77 1.71 26.94 -20.71
N PRO A 78 1.94 28.00 -21.50
CA PRO A 78 1.77 29.37 -21.00
C PRO A 78 0.30 29.71 -20.81
N LEU A 79 0.00 30.42 -19.72
CA LEU A 79 -1.34 30.90 -19.39
C LEU A 79 -1.46 32.38 -19.76
N ASP A 80 -2.00 32.64 -20.94
CA ASP A 80 -2.20 34.00 -21.44
C ASP A 80 -3.50 34.60 -20.88
N GLU A 81 -3.41 35.83 -20.38
CA GLU A 81 -4.57 36.63 -19.90
C GLU A 81 -5.37 35.99 -18.75
N VAL A 82 -4.77 35.09 -17.98
CA VAL A 82 -5.43 34.45 -16.83
C VAL A 82 -5.27 35.31 -15.58
N ALA A 83 -6.39 35.73 -14.99
CA ALA A 83 -6.40 36.42 -13.70
C ALA A 83 -6.04 35.46 -12.54
N ASN A 84 -5.35 35.98 -11.53
CA ASN A 84 -5.01 35.21 -10.32
C ASN A 84 -6.25 34.58 -9.66
N ASP A 85 -7.39 35.28 -9.64
CA ASP A 85 -8.63 34.78 -9.07
C ASP A 85 -9.13 33.49 -9.75
N ASN A 86 -8.87 33.31 -11.05
CA ASN A 86 -9.22 32.10 -11.79
C ASN A 86 -8.34 30.93 -11.34
N ILE A 87 -7.04 31.18 -11.12
CA ILE A 87 -6.11 30.17 -10.61
C ILE A 87 -6.50 29.79 -9.18
N SER A 88 -6.83 30.77 -8.33
CA SER A 88 -7.32 30.49 -6.97
C SER A 88 -8.62 29.68 -6.96
N SER A 89 -9.56 30.00 -7.86
CA SER A 89 -10.81 29.25 -8.01
C SER A 89 -10.56 27.82 -8.52
N PHE A 90 -9.61 27.66 -9.44
CA PHE A 90 -9.17 26.34 -9.89
C PHE A 90 -8.57 25.54 -8.73
N LEU A 91 -7.65 26.13 -7.96
CA LEU A 91 -7.01 25.48 -6.81
C LEU A 91 -8.06 25.07 -5.76
N ALA A 92 -9.10 25.86 -5.55
CA ALA A 92 -10.22 25.45 -4.70
C ALA A 92 -10.96 24.23 -5.26
N SER A 93 -11.17 24.16 -6.58
CA SER A 93 -11.81 23.01 -7.22
C SER A 93 -10.98 21.73 -7.21
N VAL A 94 -9.66 21.82 -6.98
CA VAL A 94 -8.77 20.64 -6.85
C VAL A 94 -9.10 19.86 -5.58
N ASP A 95 -9.74 20.48 -4.58
CA ASP A 95 -10.10 19.83 -3.31
C ASP A 95 -10.97 18.58 -3.54
N ASP A 96 -11.88 18.59 -4.51
CA ASP A 96 -12.76 17.45 -4.81
C ASP A 96 -12.11 16.39 -5.73
N THR A 97 -10.82 16.53 -6.06
CA THR A 97 -10.14 15.66 -7.04
C THR A 97 -9.13 14.72 -6.41
N ARG A 98 -8.65 13.74 -7.17
CA ARG A 98 -7.46 12.95 -6.80
C ARG A 98 -6.13 13.68 -7.05
N PHE A 99 -6.14 14.90 -7.57
CA PHE A 99 -4.96 15.62 -8.03
C PHE A 99 -4.44 16.57 -6.97
N SER A 100 -3.21 17.04 -7.19
CA SER A 100 -2.62 18.12 -6.41
C SER A 100 -2.13 19.22 -7.35
N ALA A 101 -2.20 20.46 -6.90
CA ALA A 101 -1.73 21.63 -7.61
C ALA A 101 -0.96 22.55 -6.67
N SER A 102 0.17 23.08 -7.14
CA SER A 102 0.98 24.04 -6.39
C SER A 102 1.42 25.18 -7.29
N VAL A 103 1.57 26.37 -6.71
CA VAL A 103 2.04 27.58 -7.38
C VAL A 103 3.39 28.00 -6.80
N ASP A 104 4.32 28.29 -7.69
CA ASP A 104 5.68 28.75 -7.41
C ASP A 104 5.90 30.11 -8.09
N GLY A 105 6.18 31.12 -7.27
CA GLY A 105 6.39 32.51 -7.68
C GLY A 105 5.11 33.30 -7.99
N GLY A 106 5.30 34.57 -8.37
CA GLY A 106 4.21 35.49 -8.72
C GLY A 106 3.36 35.93 -7.51
N GLY A 107 2.14 36.41 -7.78
CA GLY A 107 1.22 36.92 -6.75
C GLY A 107 0.51 35.83 -5.92
N LEU A 108 0.64 34.56 -6.31
CA LEU A 108 0.02 33.40 -5.66
C LEU A 108 1.07 32.43 -5.08
N ASP A 109 2.31 32.90 -4.92
CA ASP A 109 3.43 32.09 -4.47
C ASP A 109 3.13 31.32 -3.17
N GLY A 110 3.54 30.05 -3.13
CA GLY A 110 3.32 29.15 -1.99
C GLY A 110 1.89 28.62 -1.83
N THR A 111 0.95 29.00 -2.70
CA THR A 111 -0.40 28.44 -2.68
C THR A 111 -0.38 27.01 -3.22
N ALA A 112 -0.95 26.07 -2.47
CA ALA A 112 -1.10 24.69 -2.90
C ALA A 112 -2.46 24.14 -2.46
N SER A 113 -3.00 23.24 -3.27
CA SER A 113 -4.23 22.48 -2.99
C SER A 113 -3.98 21.02 -3.30
N VAL A 114 -4.44 20.14 -2.41
CA VAL A 114 -4.31 18.69 -2.53
C VAL A 114 -5.70 18.13 -2.31
N GLY A 115 -6.25 17.45 -3.31
CA GLY A 115 -7.62 16.98 -3.20
C GLY A 115 -7.82 15.86 -2.20
N VAL A 116 -9.07 15.68 -1.77
CA VAL A 116 -9.50 14.72 -0.75
C VAL A 116 -9.17 13.29 -1.14
N ASP A 117 -9.34 12.95 -2.42
CA ASP A 117 -9.05 11.62 -2.97
C ASP A 117 -7.55 11.40 -3.32
N HIS A 118 -6.68 12.38 -3.02
CA HIS A 118 -5.25 12.23 -3.31
C HIS A 118 -4.62 11.18 -2.37
N PRO A 119 -3.84 10.20 -2.85
CA PRO A 119 -3.30 9.10 -2.03
C PRO A 119 -2.44 9.52 -0.83
N THR A 120 -1.89 10.74 -0.87
CA THR A 120 -1.08 11.30 0.20
C THR A 120 -1.86 12.18 1.17
N ASN A 121 -3.15 12.43 0.94
CA ASN A 121 -3.97 13.18 1.86
C ASN A 121 -4.15 12.37 3.15
N LEU A 122 -4.09 13.07 4.28
CA LEU A 122 -4.19 12.51 5.63
C LEU A 122 -5.32 13.28 6.32
N GLY A 123 -6.48 12.66 6.49
CA GLY A 123 -7.64 13.30 7.10
C GLY A 123 -8.99 12.71 6.72
N ASP A 124 -9.08 11.95 5.62
CA ASP A 124 -10.33 11.40 5.10
C ASP A 124 -10.44 9.87 5.30
N GLY A 125 -9.33 9.19 5.56
CA GLY A 125 -9.33 7.75 5.82
C GLY A 125 -9.85 7.40 7.22
N SER A 126 -10.68 6.35 7.32
CA SER A 126 -11.23 5.84 8.59
C SER A 126 -10.17 5.48 9.67
N LEU A 127 -8.89 5.35 9.28
CA LEU A 127 -7.78 4.98 10.16
C LEU A 127 -6.64 6.02 10.19
N ASP A 128 -6.88 7.24 9.69
CA ASP A 128 -5.83 8.28 9.59
C ASP A 128 -5.35 8.80 10.95
N PHE A 129 -6.12 8.58 12.01
CA PHE A 129 -5.72 8.92 13.37
C PHE A 129 -4.43 8.19 13.82
N ILE A 130 -4.13 6.99 13.29
CA ILE A 130 -2.93 6.23 13.66
C ILE A 130 -1.65 6.91 13.15
N PRO A 131 -1.48 7.17 11.84
CA PRO A 131 -0.30 7.87 11.33
C PRO A 131 -0.22 9.32 11.84
N ILE A 132 -1.35 10.01 12.02
CA ILE A 132 -1.36 11.36 12.60
C ILE A 132 -0.83 11.34 14.04
N TRP A 133 -1.33 10.42 14.87
CA TRP A 133 -0.86 10.27 16.24
C TRP A 133 0.64 9.93 16.29
N ALA A 134 1.09 8.98 15.46
CA ALA A 134 2.51 8.60 15.39
C ALA A 134 3.39 9.78 14.94
N ARG A 135 2.92 10.57 13.97
CA ARG A 135 3.61 11.79 13.52
C ARG A 135 3.78 12.78 14.66
N SER A 136 2.70 13.14 15.34
CA SER A 136 2.75 14.17 16.38
C SER A 136 3.44 13.75 17.67
N ASN A 137 3.40 12.45 18.02
CA ASN A 137 3.94 11.98 19.30
C ASN A 137 5.32 11.32 19.20
N ILE A 138 5.66 10.74 18.05
CA ILE A 138 6.90 9.98 17.87
C ILE A 138 7.82 10.71 16.90
N TRP A 139 7.37 10.95 15.67
CA TRP A 139 8.27 11.40 14.59
C TRP A 139 8.67 12.88 14.72
N GLU A 140 7.69 13.74 15.02
CA GLU A 140 7.90 15.19 15.14
C GLU A 140 8.76 15.57 16.36
N PRO A 141 8.52 15.04 17.58
CA PRO A 141 9.39 15.34 18.73
C PRO A 141 10.82 14.82 18.57
N LEU A 142 11.02 13.74 17.81
CA LEU A 142 12.33 13.17 17.53
C LEU A 142 13.05 13.86 16.36
N GLY A 143 12.37 14.77 15.63
CA GLY A 143 12.94 15.48 14.49
C GLY A 143 13.41 14.57 13.36
N LEU A 144 12.80 13.39 13.20
CA LEU A 144 13.26 12.39 12.25
C LEU A 144 12.81 12.72 10.82
N THR A 145 13.75 12.68 9.87
CA THR A 145 13.44 12.83 8.45
C THR A 145 12.61 11.64 7.95
N VAL A 146 11.79 11.86 6.92
CA VAL A 146 10.93 10.82 6.32
C VAL A 146 11.75 9.57 5.96
N PHE A 147 12.94 9.76 5.37
CA PHE A 147 13.85 8.67 5.05
C PHE A 147 14.22 7.80 6.26
N LEU A 148 14.55 8.42 7.40
CA LEU A 148 14.95 7.68 8.60
C LEU A 148 13.75 6.96 9.24
N GLN A 149 12.55 7.56 9.18
CA GLN A 149 11.31 6.91 9.61
C GLN A 149 11.10 5.59 8.84
N PHE A 150 11.21 5.63 7.50
CA PHE A 150 11.12 4.43 6.66
C PHE A 150 12.20 3.39 6.98
N MET A 151 13.45 3.83 7.20
CA MET A 151 14.56 2.93 7.53
C MET A 151 14.33 2.18 8.85
N ILE A 152 13.91 2.91 9.89
CA ILE A 152 13.64 2.34 11.22
C ILE A 152 12.47 1.36 11.14
N LEU A 153 11.36 1.77 10.53
CA LEU A 153 10.18 0.91 10.37
C LEU A 153 10.51 -0.35 9.57
N GLY A 154 11.26 -0.21 8.47
CA GLY A 154 11.71 -1.32 7.65
C GLY A 154 12.61 -2.29 8.41
N CYS A 155 13.56 -1.79 9.20
CA CYS A 155 14.44 -2.62 10.02
C CYS A 155 13.68 -3.37 11.13
N LEU A 156 12.76 -2.68 11.82
CA LEU A 156 11.90 -3.30 12.84
C LEU A 156 11.02 -4.39 12.23
N MET A 157 10.37 -4.10 11.11
CA MET A 157 9.49 -5.04 10.42
C MET A 157 10.29 -6.24 9.87
N GLY A 158 11.46 -6.01 9.26
CA GLY A 158 12.34 -7.07 8.78
C GLY A 158 12.82 -7.98 9.90
N THR A 159 13.20 -7.41 11.04
CA THR A 159 13.58 -8.16 12.24
C THR A 159 12.41 -8.99 12.77
N LEU A 160 11.21 -8.39 12.86
CA LEU A 160 10.00 -9.06 13.33
C LEU A 160 9.62 -10.25 12.43
N LEU A 161 9.61 -10.06 11.11
CA LEU A 161 9.26 -11.11 10.15
C LEU A 161 10.30 -12.22 10.13
N GLY A 162 11.59 -11.88 10.09
CA GLY A 162 12.67 -12.85 10.08
C GLY A 162 12.75 -13.66 11.38
N GLY A 163 12.67 -12.97 12.53
CA GLY A 163 12.67 -13.60 13.85
C GLY A 163 11.49 -14.55 14.05
N SER A 164 10.29 -14.11 13.68
CA SER A 164 9.07 -14.93 13.81
C SER A 164 9.13 -16.20 12.96
N GLN A 165 9.63 -16.11 11.71
CA GLN A 165 9.77 -17.30 10.85
C GLN A 165 10.78 -18.32 11.41
N GLY A 166 11.90 -17.83 11.98
CA GLY A 166 12.89 -18.69 12.63
C GLY A 166 12.35 -19.38 13.88
N LEU A 167 11.68 -18.61 14.74
CA LEU A 167 11.06 -19.12 15.97
C LEU A 167 9.96 -20.14 15.68
N ALA A 168 9.09 -19.88 14.70
CA ALA A 168 8.02 -20.79 14.31
C ALA A 168 8.58 -22.16 13.89
N ARG A 169 9.64 -22.20 13.06
CA ARG A 169 10.28 -23.47 12.68
C ARG A 169 10.93 -24.18 13.84
N SER A 170 11.57 -23.44 14.75
CA SER A 170 12.22 -24.01 15.93
C SER A 170 11.20 -24.64 16.88
N ILE A 171 10.11 -23.93 17.20
CA ILE A 171 9.04 -24.43 18.08
C ILE A 171 8.37 -25.65 17.44
N PHE A 172 8.03 -25.55 16.15
CA PHE A 172 7.41 -26.66 15.42
C PHE A 172 8.27 -27.93 15.44
N GLY A 173 9.59 -27.80 15.22
CA GLY A 173 10.51 -28.94 15.28
C GLY A 173 10.62 -29.60 16.66
N GLN A 174 10.29 -28.89 17.74
CA GLN A 174 10.33 -29.45 19.10
C GLN A 174 9.06 -30.22 19.47
N ILE A 175 7.91 -29.85 18.90
CA ILE A 175 6.59 -30.44 19.21
C ILE A 175 6.17 -31.53 18.23
N VAL A 176 6.93 -31.76 17.16
CA VAL A 176 6.62 -32.80 16.16
C VAL A 176 7.34 -34.11 16.50
N PRO A 177 6.63 -35.25 16.53
CA PRO A 177 7.24 -36.57 16.75
C PRO A 177 8.19 -36.93 15.61
N LYS A 178 9.35 -37.51 15.94
CA LYS A 178 10.41 -37.81 14.97
C LYS A 178 9.96 -38.83 13.93
N THR A 179 9.19 -39.81 14.38
CA THR A 179 8.70 -40.94 13.57
C THR A 179 7.75 -40.52 12.44
N ARG A 180 7.05 -39.38 12.59
CA ARG A 180 6.12 -38.83 11.57
C ARG A 180 6.48 -37.42 11.09
N SER A 181 7.73 -37.01 11.29
CA SER A 181 8.20 -35.66 10.96
C SER A 181 7.84 -35.23 9.53
N THR A 182 8.05 -36.10 8.53
CA THR A 182 7.73 -35.78 7.11
C THR A 182 6.25 -35.44 6.88
N GLU A 183 5.32 -36.11 7.55
CA GLU A 183 3.88 -35.85 7.41
C GLU A 183 3.53 -34.47 7.99
N PHE A 184 3.99 -34.17 9.20
CA PHE A 184 3.76 -32.88 9.86
C PHE A 184 4.44 -31.72 9.14
N PHE A 185 5.67 -31.89 8.62
CA PHE A 185 6.32 -30.87 7.79
C PHE A 185 5.61 -30.67 6.44
N GLY A 186 5.00 -31.73 5.89
CA GLY A 186 4.11 -31.62 4.73
C GLY A 186 2.89 -30.74 5.00
N PHE A 187 2.22 -30.94 6.14
CA PHE A 187 1.11 -30.08 6.58
C PHE A 187 1.55 -28.64 6.84
N PHE A 188 2.68 -28.43 7.53
CA PHE A 188 3.25 -27.10 7.76
C PHE A 188 3.52 -26.35 6.44
N GLY A 189 4.06 -27.04 5.44
CA GLY A 189 4.28 -26.49 4.10
C GLY A 189 2.98 -26.14 3.38
N PHE A 190 1.95 -26.97 3.50
CA PHE A 190 0.62 -26.71 2.94
C PHE A 190 -0.02 -25.45 3.56
N PHE A 191 -0.04 -25.34 4.89
CA PHE A 191 -0.59 -24.17 5.56
C PHE A 191 0.16 -22.87 5.24
N ASN A 192 1.48 -22.93 5.06
CA ASN A 192 2.24 -21.76 4.58
C ASN A 192 1.79 -21.31 3.19
N LYS A 193 1.48 -22.23 2.27
CA LYS A 193 0.94 -21.88 0.95
C LYS A 193 -0.46 -21.27 1.06
N VAL A 194 -1.32 -21.83 1.90
CA VAL A 194 -2.66 -21.28 2.15
C VAL A 194 -2.56 -19.88 2.75
N ALA A 195 -1.71 -19.67 3.74
CA ALA A 195 -1.48 -18.37 4.36
C ALA A 195 -0.94 -17.33 3.35
N ALA A 196 -0.01 -17.75 2.48
CA ALA A 196 0.53 -16.90 1.41
C ALA A 196 -0.52 -16.46 0.38
N PHE A 197 -1.60 -17.23 0.23
CA PHE A 197 -2.75 -16.83 -0.60
C PHE A 197 -3.75 -15.96 0.19
N MET A 198 -4.10 -16.38 1.41
CA MET A 198 -5.09 -15.70 2.25
C MET A 198 -4.71 -14.26 2.61
N GLY A 199 -3.43 -13.98 2.84
CA GLY A 199 -2.95 -12.63 3.18
C GLY A 199 -3.27 -11.60 2.09
N PRO A 200 -2.76 -11.78 0.85
CA PRO A 200 -3.09 -10.91 -0.27
C PRO A 200 -4.59 -10.84 -0.58
N THR A 201 -5.31 -11.96 -0.47
CA THR A 201 -6.76 -11.98 -0.70
C THR A 201 -7.51 -11.11 0.32
N LEU A 202 -7.20 -11.24 1.61
CA LEU A 202 -7.81 -10.42 2.65
C LEU A 202 -7.49 -8.95 2.46
N TYR A 203 -6.21 -8.63 2.17
CA TYR A 203 -5.79 -7.27 1.85
C TYR A 203 -6.58 -6.69 0.69
N PHE A 204 -6.68 -7.43 -0.42
CA PHE A 204 -7.39 -7.00 -1.62
C PHE A 204 -8.86 -6.68 -1.32
N PHE A 205 -9.58 -7.58 -0.66
CA PHE A 205 -10.98 -7.34 -0.30
C PHE A 205 -11.13 -6.12 0.60
N MET A 206 -10.28 -5.96 1.61
CA MET A 206 -10.37 -4.84 2.55
C MET A 206 -9.97 -3.50 1.90
N ALA A 207 -8.98 -3.51 1.01
CA ALA A 207 -8.54 -2.32 0.28
C ALA A 207 -9.56 -1.85 -0.76
N VAL A 208 -10.27 -2.79 -1.42
CA VAL A 208 -11.30 -2.47 -2.42
C VAL A 208 -12.60 -2.00 -1.78
N VAL A 209 -13.02 -2.59 -0.65
CA VAL A 209 -14.29 -2.25 -0.01
C VAL A 209 -14.21 -0.99 0.85
N TYR A 210 -13.04 -0.72 1.45
CA TYR A 210 -12.84 0.42 2.32
C TYR A 210 -11.76 1.35 1.77
N ASP A 211 -10.52 1.10 2.15
CA ASP A 211 -9.35 1.83 1.67
C ASP A 211 -8.09 0.99 1.95
N SER A 212 -7.01 1.30 1.25
CA SER A 212 -5.69 0.69 1.40
C SER A 212 -5.22 0.64 2.86
N ARG A 213 -5.54 1.66 3.68
CA ARG A 213 -5.16 1.70 5.10
C ARG A 213 -5.87 0.64 5.93
N VAL A 214 -7.16 0.41 5.67
CA VAL A 214 -7.94 -0.68 6.28
C VAL A 214 -7.41 -2.03 5.80
N GLY A 215 -7.01 -2.11 4.52
CA GLY A 215 -6.26 -3.24 3.97
C GLY A 215 -5.02 -3.59 4.80
N ILE A 216 -4.15 -2.62 5.05
CA ILE A 216 -2.93 -2.82 5.87
C ILE A 216 -3.30 -3.23 7.31
N PHE A 217 -4.29 -2.57 7.91
CA PHE A 217 -4.75 -2.88 9.27
C PHE A 217 -5.28 -4.32 9.40
N SER A 218 -5.94 -4.84 8.36
CA SER A 218 -6.42 -6.23 8.35
C SER A 218 -5.28 -7.25 8.47
N ILE A 219 -4.14 -6.99 7.81
CA ILE A 219 -2.94 -7.81 7.93
C ILE A 219 -2.37 -7.71 9.33
N SER A 220 -2.30 -6.51 9.91
CA SER A 220 -1.87 -6.31 11.30
C SER A 220 -2.76 -7.09 12.28
N MET A 221 -4.08 -7.08 12.08
CA MET A 221 -5.01 -7.84 12.91
C MET A 221 -4.80 -9.34 12.77
N LEU A 222 -4.55 -9.84 11.57
CA LEU A 222 -4.22 -11.26 11.34
C LEU A 222 -2.93 -11.66 12.08
N LEU A 223 -1.90 -10.79 12.06
CA LEU A 223 -0.67 -11.00 12.82
C LEU A 223 -0.93 -11.02 14.34
N LEU A 224 -1.77 -10.12 14.86
CA LEU A 224 -2.13 -10.08 16.28
C LEU A 224 -2.91 -11.33 16.71
N ILE A 225 -3.85 -11.79 15.89
CA ILE A 225 -4.58 -13.04 16.13
C ILE A 225 -3.59 -14.22 16.15
N GLY A 226 -2.70 -14.29 15.16
CA GLY A 226 -1.66 -15.32 15.11
C GLY A 226 -0.74 -15.31 16.33
N ALA A 227 -0.32 -14.12 16.78
CA ALA A 227 0.49 -13.95 17.98
C ALA A 227 -0.27 -14.37 19.25
N GLY A 228 -1.55 -14.02 19.37
CA GLY A 228 -2.41 -14.42 20.48
C GLY A 228 -2.63 -15.93 20.53
N LEU A 229 -2.86 -16.57 19.38
CA LEU A 229 -2.96 -18.02 19.27
C LEU A 229 -1.66 -18.71 19.67
N LEU A 230 -0.51 -18.18 19.25
CA LEU A 230 0.79 -18.73 19.63
C LEU A 230 1.04 -18.58 21.13
N TYR A 231 0.62 -17.48 21.74
CA TYR A 231 0.72 -17.27 23.19
C TYR A 231 -0.08 -18.29 24.01
N MET A 232 -1.15 -18.84 23.45
CA MET A 232 -1.95 -19.89 24.10
C MET A 232 -1.34 -21.29 24.00
N VAL A 233 -0.28 -21.49 23.20
CA VAL A 233 0.32 -22.82 22.99
C VAL A 233 1.29 -23.15 24.13
N ASP A 234 1.02 -24.26 24.82
CA ASP A 234 1.95 -24.86 25.79
C ASP A 234 2.97 -25.75 25.07
N ILE A 235 4.22 -25.28 25.05
CA ILE A 235 5.33 -25.94 24.35
C ILE A 235 5.77 -27.20 25.13
N GLU A 236 5.75 -27.16 26.45
CA GLU A 236 6.16 -28.28 27.30
C GLU A 236 5.22 -29.47 27.14
N ALA A 237 3.90 -29.21 27.13
CA ALA A 237 2.88 -30.20 26.85
C ALA A 237 3.05 -30.81 25.45
N GLY A 238 3.22 -29.98 24.43
CA GLY A 238 3.44 -30.45 23.05
C GLY A 238 4.70 -31.33 22.91
N ARG A 239 5.78 -31.00 23.61
CA ARG A 239 7.01 -31.81 23.64
C ARG A 239 6.80 -33.16 24.35
N ALA A 240 5.96 -33.20 25.39
CA ALA A 240 5.65 -34.44 26.10
C ALA A 240 4.82 -35.38 25.21
N ASP A 241 3.81 -34.85 24.54
CA ASP A 241 2.95 -35.62 23.62
C ASP A 241 3.75 -36.19 22.44
N ALA A 242 4.66 -35.40 21.86
CA ALA A 242 5.55 -35.85 20.80
C ALA A 242 6.41 -37.05 21.22
N ARG A 243 6.97 -37.02 22.44
CA ARG A 243 7.76 -38.15 22.98
C ARG A 243 6.90 -39.37 23.26
N ALA A 244 5.73 -39.19 23.86
CA ALA A 244 4.82 -40.29 24.17
C ALA A 244 4.37 -41.04 22.91
N GLU A 245 4.10 -40.31 21.82
CA GLU A 245 3.72 -40.92 20.55
C GLU A 245 4.91 -41.63 19.86
N ASP A 246 6.12 -41.06 19.92
CA ASP A 246 7.34 -41.73 19.44
C ASP A 246 7.60 -43.05 20.22
N GLU A 247 7.43 -43.05 21.54
CA GLU A 247 7.56 -44.27 22.37
C GLU A 247 6.50 -45.32 22.04
N ARG A 248 5.24 -44.89 21.83
CA ARG A 248 4.14 -45.78 21.45
C ARG A 248 4.36 -46.42 20.09
N LEU A 249 4.82 -45.65 19.10
CA LEU A 249 5.14 -46.16 17.77
C LEU A 249 6.37 -47.08 17.81
N GLY A 250 7.39 -46.73 18.58
CA GLY A 250 8.55 -47.59 18.82
C GLY A 250 8.18 -48.95 19.42
N LYS A 251 7.32 -48.98 20.44
CA LYS A 251 6.82 -50.24 21.04
C LYS A 251 6.04 -51.08 20.03
N LYS A 252 5.16 -50.48 19.24
CA LYS A 252 4.43 -51.20 18.17
C LYS A 252 5.35 -51.82 17.12
N LEU A 253 6.43 -51.12 16.76
CA LEU A 253 7.42 -51.65 15.81
C LEU A 253 8.17 -52.85 16.39
N LEU A 254 8.58 -52.77 17.66
CA LEU A 254 9.23 -53.89 18.36
C LEU A 254 8.30 -55.09 18.53
N ASP A 255 7.04 -54.86 18.91
CA ASP A 255 6.03 -55.91 19.04
C ASP A 255 5.69 -56.58 17.68
N SER A 256 5.78 -55.82 16.57
CA SER A 256 5.61 -56.36 15.22
C SER A 256 6.80 -57.19 14.71
N GLN A 257 7.97 -57.04 15.33
CA GLN A 257 9.20 -57.79 15.00
C GLN A 257 9.44 -59.00 15.92
N GLY A 258 8.41 -59.47 16.64
CA GLY A 258 8.44 -60.68 17.45
C GLY A 258 8.75 -61.97 16.63
N PRO A 259 9.03 -63.10 17.32
CA PRO A 259 10.13 -64.06 17.07
C PRO A 259 10.17 -64.89 15.77
N ASP A 260 9.43 -64.53 14.73
CA ASP A 260 9.44 -65.28 13.45
C ASP A 260 10.58 -64.87 12.49
N SER A 261 11.36 -63.83 12.80
CA SER A 261 12.47 -63.39 11.95
C SER A 261 13.85 -63.98 12.33
N LEU A 262 13.90 -64.93 13.27
CA LEU A 262 15.15 -65.61 13.69
C LEU A 262 15.16 -67.11 13.34
N VAL A 263 14.25 -67.58 12.48
CA VAL A 263 14.14 -69.01 12.09
C VAL A 263 14.33 -69.24 10.58
N GLU A 264 14.74 -68.23 9.79
CA GLU A 264 15.26 -68.44 8.42
C GLU A 264 16.76 -68.13 8.32
#